data_AF-K2MHY7-F1
#
_entry.id   AF-K2MHY7-F1
#
_cell.length_a   1.000
_cell.length_b   1.000
_cell.length_c   1.000
_cell.angle_alpha   90.00
_cell.angle_beta   90.00
_cell.angle_gamma   90.00
#
_symmetry.space_group_name_H-M   'P 1'
#
loop_
_entity.id
_entity.type
_entity.pdbx_description
1 polymer ?
#
loop_
_entity_poly.entity_id
_entity_poly.type
_entity_poly.pdbx_seq_one_letter_code
_entity_poly.pdbx_strand_id
1 'polypeptide(L)'
;MPHALVNMTNVTSLEGTIVLHGAMPPHSSVLLANSTLRATVGGSQYVPTTPGHAGFRYGPALVLDGVRLLSTRFVMTRSSLVCSGPSCAAILVERGLGVNLSSVFYMDNCAVNSQMHVMYALTSDLRVVGGSVFSIQNSSWSAPSTEYNKGACVFKDLVVDGESVLQIVFSTFRLGFAMLMANTLTV
;
A
#
# COMPACT_ATOMS: atom_id res chain seq x y z
N MET A 1 5.60 25.71 9.56
CA MET A 1 6.23 24.49 9.01
C MET A 1 5.88 24.41 7.53
N PRO A 2 6.79 23.98 6.64
CA PRO A 2 6.46 23.83 5.24
C PRO A 2 5.53 22.63 5.03
N HIS A 3 4.47 22.83 4.24
CA HIS A 3 3.57 21.75 3.81
C HIS A 3 4.11 21.16 2.51
N ALA A 4 4.02 19.84 2.37
CA ALA A 4 4.28 19.17 1.11
C ALA A 4 2.94 18.90 0.40
N LEU A 5 2.81 19.40 -0.82
CA LEU A 5 1.70 19.05 -1.72
C LEU A 5 2.29 18.41 -2.96
N VAL A 6 1.98 17.13 -3.18
CA VAL A 6 2.34 16.41 -4.41
C VAL A 6 1.06 15.98 -5.09
N ASN A 7 0.83 16.52 -6.29
CA ASN A 7 -0.34 16.18 -7.10
C ASN A 7 0.10 15.51 -8.40
N MET A 8 -0.25 14.24 -8.55
CA MET A 8 0.06 13.43 -9.71
C MET A 8 -1.26 13.02 -10.37
N THR A 9 -1.53 13.62 -11.53
CA THR A 9 -2.72 13.32 -12.35
C THR A 9 -2.32 12.87 -13.75
N ASN A 10 -3.04 11.89 -14.30
CA ASN A 10 -2.78 11.36 -15.65
C ASN A 10 -1.33 10.87 -15.84
N VAL A 11 -0.72 10.35 -14.78
CA VAL A 11 0.64 9.80 -14.86
C VAL A 11 0.57 8.39 -15.40
N THR A 12 1.39 8.09 -16.41
CA THR A 12 1.63 6.71 -16.87
C THR A 12 3.08 6.36 -16.64
N SER A 13 3.35 5.41 -15.75
CA SER A 13 4.70 4.88 -15.51
C SER A 13 4.75 3.42 -15.94
N LEU A 14 5.56 3.15 -16.96
CA LEU A 14 5.86 1.80 -17.42
C LEU A 14 7.24 1.43 -16.90
N GLU A 15 7.31 0.32 -16.17
CA GLU A 15 8.56 -0.22 -15.60
C GLU A 15 9.22 0.70 -14.55
N GLY A 16 8.46 1.65 -14.01
CA GLY A 16 8.90 2.54 -12.93
C GLY A 16 8.25 2.20 -11.58
N THR A 17 8.89 2.68 -10.52
CA THR A 17 8.44 2.49 -9.13
C THR A 17 8.38 3.85 -8.43
N ILE A 18 7.27 4.14 -7.74
CA ILE A 18 7.14 5.35 -6.92
C ILE A 18 7.56 5.07 -5.47
N VAL A 19 8.58 5.82 -5.06
CA VAL A 19 9.22 6.01 -3.75
C VAL A 19 8.52 6.88 -2.70
N LEU A 20 7.73 6.39 -1.74
CA LEU A 20 7.35 7.22 -0.58
C LEU A 20 8.07 6.75 0.67
N HIS A 21 8.87 7.64 1.27
CA HIS A 21 9.72 7.31 2.42
C HIS A 21 9.56 8.29 3.58
N GLY A 22 9.54 7.75 4.80
CA GLY A 22 9.65 8.52 6.04
C GLY A 22 8.39 9.25 6.50
N ALA A 23 8.57 10.23 7.39
CA ALA A 23 7.47 10.96 8.00
C ALA A 23 7.02 12.14 7.13
N MET A 24 5.75 12.16 6.75
CA MET A 24 5.18 13.28 6.00
C MET A 24 4.99 14.49 6.93
N PRO A 25 5.32 15.73 6.49
CA PRO A 25 5.11 16.91 7.32
C PRO A 25 3.64 17.11 7.69
N PRO A 26 3.32 17.64 8.88
CA PRO A 26 1.95 17.89 9.29
C PRO A 26 1.15 18.72 8.28
N HIS A 27 -0.12 18.35 8.10
CA HIS A 27 -1.06 19.00 7.18
C HIS A 27 -0.64 18.95 5.70
N SER A 28 0.20 17.98 5.33
CA SER A 28 0.55 17.71 3.95
C SER A 28 -0.52 16.89 3.22
N SER A 29 -0.43 16.85 1.89
CA SER A 29 -1.23 15.91 1.11
C SER A 29 -0.48 15.36 -0.10
N VAL A 30 -0.74 14.08 -0.37
CA VAL A 30 -0.25 13.36 -1.54
C VAL A 30 -1.47 12.83 -2.27
N LEU A 31 -1.67 13.30 -3.51
CA LEU A 31 -2.78 12.89 -4.36
C LEU A 31 -2.24 12.18 -5.59
N LEU A 32 -2.65 10.92 -5.79
CA LEU A 32 -2.49 10.20 -7.05
C LEU A 32 -3.87 9.97 -7.65
N ALA A 33 -4.19 10.64 -8.75
CA ALA A 33 -5.49 10.52 -9.41
C ALA A 33 -5.34 10.15 -10.89
N ASN A 34 -6.28 9.37 -11.44
CA ASN A 34 -6.31 9.05 -12.87
C ASN A 34 -4.97 8.53 -13.42
N SER A 35 -4.21 7.78 -12.62
CA SER A 35 -2.83 7.42 -12.95
C SER A 35 -2.68 5.92 -13.14
N THR A 36 -1.77 5.51 -14.02
CA THR A 36 -1.43 4.11 -14.30
C THR A 36 0.03 3.87 -13.95
N LEU A 37 0.28 2.96 -13.01
CA LEU A 37 1.62 2.54 -12.61
C LEU A 37 1.79 1.06 -12.94
N ARG A 38 2.88 0.73 -13.62
CA ARG A 38 3.16 -0.64 -14.04
C ARG A 38 4.56 -1.08 -13.68
N ALA A 39 4.67 -2.23 -13.03
CA ALA A 39 5.94 -2.89 -12.74
C ALA A 39 6.07 -4.24 -13.46
N THR A 40 7.25 -4.50 -14.01
CA THR A 40 7.66 -5.79 -14.59
C THR A 40 8.89 -6.29 -13.84
N VAL A 41 8.87 -7.56 -13.40
CA VAL A 41 9.96 -8.15 -12.58
C VAL A 41 11.29 -8.24 -13.35
N GLY A 42 11.27 -8.14 -14.69
CA GLY A 42 12.47 -8.15 -15.53
C GLY A 42 13.28 -6.84 -15.58
N GLY A 43 12.77 -5.74 -14.99
CA GLY A 43 13.42 -4.41 -15.08
C GLY A 43 13.30 -3.51 -13.84
N SER A 44 12.43 -3.82 -12.87
CA SER A 44 12.26 -3.00 -11.65
C SER A 44 13.46 -3.16 -10.67
N GLN A 45 14.08 -2.05 -10.28
CA GLN A 45 15.30 -2.00 -9.44
C GLN A 45 15.05 -1.63 -7.96
N TYR A 46 13.83 -1.76 -7.44
CA TYR A 46 13.63 -1.42 -6.02
C TYR A 46 14.24 -2.48 -5.08
N VAL A 47 15.20 -2.08 -4.24
CA VAL A 47 15.82 -2.93 -3.21
C VAL A 47 16.10 -2.08 -1.97
N PRO A 48 15.31 -2.22 -0.89
CA PRO A 48 15.95 -2.69 0.36
C PRO A 48 15.03 -3.51 1.26
N THR A 49 15.23 -4.82 1.24
CA THR A 49 14.55 -5.76 2.13
C THR A 49 15.01 -5.68 3.57
N THR A 50 14.06 -5.92 4.49
CA THR A 50 14.29 -6.02 5.94
C THR A 50 15.54 -6.86 6.24
N PRO A 51 16.41 -6.47 7.20
CA PRO A 51 17.51 -7.30 7.64
C PRO A 51 17.05 -8.76 7.87
N GLY A 52 17.78 -9.72 7.30
CA GLY A 52 17.40 -11.14 7.32
C GLY A 52 16.45 -11.61 6.20
N HIS A 53 15.93 -10.70 5.36
CA HIS A 53 15.01 -11.01 4.26
C HIS A 53 15.59 -10.65 2.87
N ALA A 54 16.92 -10.55 2.76
CA ALA A 54 17.65 -10.17 1.55
C ALA A 54 17.38 -11.09 0.33
N GLY A 55 16.89 -12.31 0.56
CA GLY A 55 16.51 -13.27 -0.49
C GLY A 55 15.18 -12.97 -1.17
N PHE A 56 14.32 -12.14 -0.57
CA PHE A 56 13.05 -11.74 -1.18
C PHE A 56 13.26 -10.48 -2.02
N ARG A 57 12.85 -10.51 -3.29
CA ARG A 57 12.91 -9.36 -4.19
C ARG A 57 11.54 -9.18 -4.82
N TYR A 58 10.97 -8.00 -4.63
CA TYR A 58 9.68 -7.64 -5.22
C TYR A 58 9.86 -6.58 -6.29
N GLY A 59 9.05 -6.65 -7.35
CA GLY A 59 8.95 -5.59 -8.37
C GLY A 59 7.68 -4.77 -8.19
N PRO A 60 7.63 -3.79 -7.26
CA PRO A 60 6.43 -3.03 -6.98
C PRO A 60 6.24 -1.82 -7.89
N ALA A 61 4.99 -1.41 -8.04
CA ALA A 61 4.63 -0.15 -8.71
C ALA A 61 4.66 1.03 -7.72
N LEU A 62 4.32 0.79 -6.45
CA LEU A 62 4.35 1.75 -5.37
C LEU A 62 5.04 1.15 -4.14
N VAL A 63 5.92 1.91 -3.50
CA VAL A 63 6.56 1.51 -2.24
C VAL A 63 6.25 2.55 -1.16
N LEU A 64 5.77 2.06 -0.02
CA LEU A 64 5.56 2.81 1.21
C LEU A 64 6.59 2.34 2.23
N ASP A 65 7.61 3.16 2.44
CA ASP A 65 8.81 2.76 3.15
C ASP A 65 9.04 3.60 4.41
N GLY A 66 8.69 3.05 5.57
CA GLY A 66 8.69 3.77 6.83
C GLY A 66 7.75 4.97 6.82
N VAL A 67 6.67 4.89 6.02
CA VAL A 67 5.74 6.00 5.83
C VAL A 67 4.96 6.24 7.10
N ARG A 68 5.04 7.47 7.62
CA ARG A 68 4.21 7.94 8.73
C ARG A 68 3.43 9.17 8.31
N LEU A 69 2.11 9.02 8.23
CA LEU A 69 1.17 10.11 8.03
C LEU A 69 0.87 10.72 9.40
N LEU A 70 1.15 12.02 9.55
CA LEU A 70 0.93 12.79 10.77
C LEU A 70 0.06 13.98 10.40
N SER A 71 -1.22 14.00 10.79
CA SER A 71 -2.21 14.98 10.29
C SER A 71 -2.14 15.16 8.76
N THR A 72 -1.94 14.08 8.02
CA THR A 72 -1.65 14.08 6.59
C THR A 72 -2.69 13.27 5.83
N ARG A 73 -2.95 13.65 4.58
CA ARG A 73 -3.86 12.93 3.68
C ARG A 73 -3.08 12.28 2.53
N PHE A 74 -3.06 10.96 2.48
CA PHE A 74 -2.66 10.20 1.31
C PHE A 74 -3.91 9.72 0.60
N VAL A 75 -4.11 10.16 -0.65
CA VAL A 75 -5.32 9.88 -1.42
C VAL A 75 -4.93 9.32 -2.78
N MET A 76 -5.44 8.13 -3.08
CA MET A 76 -5.35 7.53 -4.41
C MET A 76 -6.75 7.34 -4.98
N THR A 77 -7.02 7.88 -6.17
CA THR A 77 -8.35 7.76 -6.80
C THR A 77 -8.26 7.40 -8.26
N ARG A 78 -9.20 6.59 -8.77
CA ARG A 78 -9.32 6.30 -10.22
C ARG A 78 -8.01 5.86 -10.86
N SER A 79 -7.19 5.12 -10.12
CA SER A 79 -5.82 4.77 -10.52
C SER A 79 -5.65 3.27 -10.68
N SER A 80 -4.76 2.88 -11.59
CA SER A 80 -4.45 1.50 -11.92
C SER A 80 -3.02 1.17 -11.50
N LEU A 81 -2.86 0.12 -10.69
CA LEU A 81 -1.58 -0.44 -10.27
C LEU A 81 -1.48 -1.85 -10.84
N VAL A 82 -0.61 -2.04 -11.82
CA VAL A 82 -0.45 -3.34 -12.50
C VAL A 82 0.96 -3.85 -12.29
N CYS A 83 1.06 -5.10 -11.89
CA CYS A 83 2.33 -5.68 -11.52
C CYS A 83 2.35 -7.13 -12.01
N SER A 84 3.42 -7.50 -12.73
CA SER A 84 3.52 -8.79 -13.41
C SER A 84 4.80 -9.53 -13.03
N GLY A 85 4.67 -10.83 -12.79
CA GLY A 85 5.78 -11.72 -12.46
C GLY A 85 5.57 -12.46 -11.14
N PRO A 86 6.29 -13.56 -10.93
CA PRO A 86 6.08 -14.47 -9.80
C PRO A 86 6.43 -13.86 -8.44
N SER A 87 7.22 -12.79 -8.42
CA SER A 87 7.65 -12.10 -7.20
C SER A 87 7.06 -10.69 -7.11
N CYS A 88 5.85 -10.47 -7.64
CA CYS A 88 5.29 -9.14 -7.75
C CYS A 88 4.34 -8.78 -6.59
N ALA A 89 4.58 -7.63 -5.95
CA ALA A 89 3.68 -7.01 -4.99
C ALA A 89 3.34 -5.61 -5.48
N ALA A 90 2.08 -5.30 -5.82
CA ALA A 90 1.76 -4.04 -6.50
C ALA A 90 2.09 -2.82 -5.62
N ILE A 91 1.78 -2.92 -4.33
CA ILE A 91 2.17 -1.99 -3.27
C ILE A 91 3.04 -2.75 -2.28
N LEU A 92 4.29 -2.34 -2.10
CA LEU A 92 5.19 -2.91 -1.12
C LEU A 92 5.28 -1.99 0.10
N VAL A 93 5.16 -2.55 1.30
CA VAL A 93 5.26 -1.81 2.56
C VAL A 93 6.48 -2.28 3.35
N GLU A 94 7.45 -1.41 3.50
CA GLU A 94 8.69 -1.67 4.23
C GLU A 94 8.79 -0.75 5.44
N ARG A 95 9.44 -1.22 6.50
CA ARG A 95 9.67 -0.46 7.74
C ARG A 95 8.40 0.16 8.36
N GLY A 96 7.23 -0.40 8.06
CA GLY A 96 5.92 -0.03 8.62
C GLY A 96 5.16 1.05 7.85
N LEU A 97 3.84 1.03 8.02
CA LEU A 97 2.91 2.08 7.57
C LEU A 97 2.12 2.61 8.78
N GLY A 98 2.34 3.88 9.13
CA GLY A 98 1.66 4.55 10.23
C GLY A 98 0.69 5.62 9.75
N VAL A 99 -0.55 5.58 10.22
CA VAL A 99 -1.58 6.60 10.00
C VAL A 99 -2.00 7.13 11.37
N ASN A 100 -1.53 8.33 11.72
CA ASN A 100 -1.67 8.90 13.08
C ASN A 100 -2.06 10.39 13.06
N LEU A 101 -2.60 10.90 14.17
CA LEU A 101 -2.96 12.30 14.38
C LEU A 101 -4.02 12.78 13.38
N SER A 102 -5.17 12.10 13.36
CA SER A 102 -6.27 12.38 12.42
C SER A 102 -5.83 12.34 10.96
N SER A 103 -4.94 11.41 10.62
CA SER A 103 -4.48 11.20 9.24
C SER A 103 -5.45 10.34 8.46
N VAL A 104 -5.34 10.42 7.14
CA VAL A 104 -6.16 9.63 6.22
C VAL A 104 -5.26 8.94 5.19
N PHE A 105 -5.38 7.62 5.10
CA PHE A 105 -4.95 6.83 3.95
C PHE A 105 -6.21 6.36 3.21
N TYR A 106 -6.42 6.87 2.00
CA TYR A 106 -7.64 6.65 1.24
C TYR A 106 -7.35 6.13 -0.16
N MET A 107 -8.01 5.05 -0.55
CA MET A 107 -8.01 4.54 -1.91
C MET A 107 -9.45 4.39 -2.40
N ASP A 108 -9.78 4.98 -3.53
CA ASP A 108 -11.13 4.90 -4.11
C ASP A 108 -11.11 4.67 -5.62
N ASN A 109 -12.01 3.81 -6.09
CA ASN A 109 -12.12 3.47 -7.51
C ASN A 109 -10.77 3.06 -8.13
N CYS A 110 -9.96 2.30 -7.38
CA CYS A 110 -8.65 1.87 -7.83
C CYS A 110 -8.70 0.43 -8.34
N ALA A 111 -7.96 0.15 -9.42
CA ALA A 111 -7.78 -1.19 -9.95
C ALA A 111 -6.35 -1.66 -9.63
N VAL A 112 -6.21 -2.71 -8.82
CA VAL A 112 -4.89 -3.25 -8.45
C VAL A 112 -4.78 -4.70 -8.90
N ASN A 113 -3.88 -4.96 -9.82
CA ASN A 113 -3.66 -6.28 -10.40
C ASN A 113 -2.22 -6.73 -10.15
N SER A 114 -2.09 -7.83 -9.40
CA SER A 114 -0.83 -8.48 -9.08
C SER A 114 -0.98 -9.99 -9.23
N GLN A 115 0.10 -10.70 -9.56
CA GLN A 115 0.10 -12.16 -9.54
C GLN A 115 0.19 -12.72 -8.12
N MET A 116 0.90 -12.04 -7.20
CA MET A 116 1.25 -12.59 -5.89
C MET A 116 0.55 -11.84 -4.75
N HIS A 117 0.83 -10.53 -4.61
CA HIS A 117 0.26 -9.71 -3.55
C HIS A 117 -0.23 -8.35 -4.05
N VAL A 118 -1.35 -7.86 -3.54
CA VAL A 118 -1.79 -6.47 -3.83
C VAL A 118 -1.00 -5.48 -2.98
N MET A 119 -1.15 -5.56 -1.65
CA MET A 119 -0.41 -4.78 -0.67
C MET A 119 0.30 -5.72 0.29
N TYR A 120 1.63 -5.68 0.27
CA TYR A 120 2.45 -6.67 0.96
C TYR A 120 3.46 -6.03 1.91
N ALA A 121 3.40 -6.45 3.16
CA ALA A 121 4.34 -6.10 4.22
C ALA A 121 4.95 -7.40 4.75
N LEU A 122 6.22 -7.67 4.41
CA LEU A 122 6.91 -8.91 4.83
C LEU A 122 6.94 -9.04 6.36
N THR A 123 7.48 -8.00 7.00
CA THR A 123 7.75 -7.93 8.44
C THR A 123 7.27 -6.61 9.03
N SER A 124 6.47 -5.88 8.27
CA SER A 124 6.05 -4.52 8.57
C SER A 124 4.64 -4.52 9.13
N ASP A 125 4.39 -3.60 10.05
CA ASP A 125 3.08 -3.45 10.68
C ASP A 125 2.30 -2.32 10.01
N LEU A 126 0.97 -2.42 10.06
CA LEU A 126 0.08 -1.29 9.81
C LEU A 126 -0.49 -0.81 11.15
N ARG A 127 -0.32 0.49 11.41
CA ARG A 127 -0.84 1.16 12.61
C ARG A 127 -1.74 2.31 12.20
N VAL A 128 -3.01 2.22 12.56
CA VAL A 128 -4.03 3.25 12.33
C VAL A 128 -4.50 3.74 13.70
N VAL A 129 -4.03 4.90 14.14
CA VAL A 129 -4.21 5.37 15.52
C VAL A 129 -4.56 6.86 15.62
N GLY A 130 -5.09 7.29 16.76
CA GLY A 130 -5.32 8.73 17.04
C GLY A 130 -6.34 9.39 16.12
N GLY A 131 -7.54 8.79 16.03
CA GLY A 131 -8.67 9.27 15.22
C GLY A 131 -8.40 9.21 13.72
N SER A 132 -7.54 8.29 13.28
CA SER A 132 -7.11 8.19 11.90
C SER A 132 -7.95 7.20 11.10
N VAL A 133 -7.93 7.33 9.78
CA VAL A 133 -8.72 6.50 8.88
C VAL A 133 -7.82 5.84 7.84
N PHE A 134 -7.88 4.52 7.77
CA PHE A 134 -7.40 3.74 6.62
C PHE A 134 -8.63 3.17 5.91
N SER A 135 -8.85 3.60 4.66
CA SER A 135 -10.06 3.25 3.94
C SER A 135 -9.79 2.93 2.47
N ILE A 136 -10.32 1.79 2.04
CA ILE A 136 -10.35 1.37 0.64
C ILE A 136 -11.81 1.21 0.23
N GLN A 137 -12.21 1.86 -0.86
CA GLN A 137 -13.58 1.86 -1.34
C GLN A 137 -13.64 1.66 -2.85
N ASN A 138 -14.76 1.11 -3.34
CA ASN A 138 -15.10 1.01 -4.76
C ASN A 138 -13.99 0.43 -5.64
N SER A 139 -13.10 -0.39 -5.08
CA SER A 139 -11.86 -0.81 -5.74
C SER A 139 -11.94 -2.25 -6.22
N SER A 140 -11.13 -2.61 -7.21
CA SER A 140 -11.02 -3.98 -7.70
C SER A 140 -9.60 -4.49 -7.52
N TRP A 141 -9.44 -5.55 -6.74
CA TRP A 141 -8.14 -6.10 -6.34
C TRP A 141 -8.03 -7.55 -6.80
N SER A 142 -6.94 -7.86 -7.49
CA SER A 142 -6.64 -9.18 -8.05
C SER A 142 -5.28 -9.68 -7.58
N ALA A 143 -5.27 -10.85 -6.94
CA ALA A 143 -4.09 -11.62 -6.54
C ALA A 143 -4.44 -13.12 -6.58
N PRO A 144 -4.38 -13.77 -7.77
CA PRO A 144 -4.94 -15.10 -7.97
C PRO A 144 -4.08 -16.24 -7.44
N SER A 145 -2.86 -15.97 -6.95
CA SER A 145 -1.98 -17.02 -6.43
C SER A 145 -2.64 -17.75 -5.25
N THR A 146 -2.60 -19.08 -5.31
CA THR A 146 -3.18 -19.99 -4.32
C THR A 146 -2.19 -20.43 -3.25
N GLU A 147 -0.92 -20.00 -3.35
CA GLU A 147 0.08 -20.32 -2.34
C GLU A 147 -0.29 -19.65 -1.00
N TYR A 148 -0.02 -20.39 0.08
CA TYR A 148 -0.29 -19.95 1.44
C TYR A 148 0.47 -18.65 1.76
N ASN A 149 -0.13 -17.78 2.57
CA ASN A 149 0.37 -16.42 2.91
C ASN A 149 0.38 -15.40 1.77
N LYS A 150 -0.23 -15.70 0.62
CA LYS A 150 -0.49 -14.71 -0.44
C LYS A 150 -1.88 -14.11 -0.32
N GLY A 151 -2.05 -12.86 -0.72
CA GLY A 151 -3.32 -12.19 -0.46
C GLY A 151 -3.37 -10.74 -0.88
N ALA A 152 -4.52 -10.13 -0.60
CA ALA A 152 -4.77 -8.73 -0.93
C ALA A 152 -3.97 -7.80 0.00
N CYS A 153 -4.20 -7.85 1.31
CA CYS A 153 -3.43 -7.14 2.32
C CYS A 153 -2.74 -8.13 3.24
N VAL A 154 -1.41 -8.10 3.30
CA VAL A 154 -0.64 -8.93 4.22
C VAL A 154 0.26 -8.02 5.03
N PHE A 155 0.10 -8.04 6.34
CA PHE A 155 0.94 -7.34 7.29
C PHE A 155 1.46 -8.31 8.33
N LYS A 156 2.53 -7.95 9.04
CA LYS A 156 2.95 -8.73 10.20
C LYS A 156 1.93 -8.55 11.33
N ASP A 157 1.74 -7.33 11.80
CA ASP A 157 0.77 -6.99 12.84
C ASP A 157 -0.11 -5.79 12.42
N LEU A 158 -1.37 -5.79 12.88
CA LEU A 158 -2.35 -4.72 12.66
C LEU A 158 -2.78 -4.10 13.98
N VAL A 159 -2.70 -2.77 14.06
CA VAL A 159 -3.19 -2.00 15.21
C VAL A 159 -4.18 -0.95 14.73
N VAL A 160 -5.38 -0.95 15.30
CA VAL A 160 -6.41 0.07 15.11
C VAL A 160 -6.80 0.57 16.51
N ASP A 161 -6.46 1.80 16.87
CA ASP A 161 -6.67 2.29 18.25
C ASP A 161 -7.04 3.78 18.27
N GLY A 162 -7.55 4.27 19.40
CA GLY A 162 -7.83 5.69 19.64
C GLY A 162 -8.88 6.23 18.69
N GLU A 163 -10.05 5.58 18.62
CA GLU A 163 -11.18 5.97 17.75
C GLU A 163 -10.86 5.95 16.25
N SER A 164 -9.86 5.16 15.86
CA SER A 164 -9.46 5.01 14.47
C SER A 164 -10.30 3.99 13.71
N VAL A 165 -10.28 4.08 12.39
CA VAL A 165 -11.09 3.23 11.51
C VAL A 165 -10.20 2.56 10.47
N LEU A 166 -10.31 1.23 10.39
CA LEU A 166 -9.85 0.43 9.26
C LEU A 166 -11.08 -0.10 8.53
N GLN A 167 -11.27 0.29 7.27
CA GLN A 167 -12.40 -0.19 6.47
C GLN A 167 -12.04 -0.51 5.02
N ILE A 168 -12.67 -1.56 4.52
CA ILE A 168 -12.58 -2.00 3.13
C ILE A 168 -14.01 -2.31 2.69
N VAL A 169 -14.59 -1.46 1.85
CA VAL A 169 -16.02 -1.51 1.49
C VAL A 169 -16.22 -1.40 -0.01
N PHE A 170 -17.36 -1.89 -0.49
CA PHE A 170 -17.78 -1.80 -1.90
C PHE A 170 -16.70 -2.25 -2.91
N SER A 171 -15.85 -3.20 -2.54
CA SER A 171 -14.69 -3.59 -3.33
C SER A 171 -14.84 -5.02 -3.85
N THR A 172 -14.36 -5.27 -5.07
CA THR A 172 -14.38 -6.59 -5.71
C THR A 172 -13.02 -7.26 -5.58
N PHE A 173 -13.00 -8.48 -5.04
CA PHE A 173 -11.77 -9.23 -4.80
C PHE A 173 -11.70 -10.49 -5.66
N ARG A 174 -10.63 -10.63 -6.43
CA ARG A 174 -10.25 -11.88 -7.15
C ARG A 174 -8.98 -12.43 -6.52
N LEU A 175 -9.14 -13.18 -5.43
CA LEU A 175 -8.03 -13.62 -4.57
C LEU A 175 -7.96 -15.15 -4.54
N GLY A 176 -6.75 -15.70 -4.56
CA GLY A 176 -6.53 -17.14 -4.43
C GLY A 176 -6.53 -17.65 -2.99
N PHE A 177 -6.37 -16.75 -1.99
CA PHE A 177 -6.26 -17.14 -0.59
C PHE A 177 -7.01 -16.19 0.37
N ALA A 178 -6.45 -15.05 0.78
CA ALA A 178 -7.06 -14.20 1.80
C ALA A 178 -7.13 -12.72 1.41
N MET A 179 -8.18 -12.05 1.91
CA MET A 179 -8.37 -10.59 1.76
C MET A 179 -7.41 -9.80 2.67
N LEU A 180 -7.35 -10.16 3.95
CA LEU A 180 -6.50 -9.54 4.95
C LEU A 180 -5.82 -10.63 5.78
N MET A 181 -4.52 -10.48 6.02
CA MET A 181 -3.74 -11.36 6.90
C MET A 181 -2.84 -10.54 7.82
N ALA A 182 -2.82 -10.95 9.08
CA ALA A 182 -1.88 -10.49 10.09
C ALA A 182 -1.74 -11.57 11.17
N ASN A 183 -0.60 -11.59 11.86
CA ASN A 183 -0.37 -12.46 13.01
C ASN A 183 -1.20 -12.01 14.20
N THR A 184 -1.30 -10.69 14.39
CA THR A 184 -2.11 -10.08 15.45
C THR A 184 -2.95 -8.93 14.91
N LEU A 185 -4.13 -8.78 15.51
CA LEU A 185 -5.00 -7.63 15.32
C LEU A 185 -5.32 -7.07 16.72
N THR A 186 -4.91 -5.83 16.97
CA THR A 186 -5.24 -5.07 18.19
C THR A 186 -6.26 -4.00 17.84
N VAL A 187 -7.40 -4.00 18.55
CA VAL A 187 -8.51 -3.06 18.40
C VAL A 187 -8.93 -2.54 19.77
#